data_AF-A0AAD8JHZ3-F1
#
_entry.id   AF-A0AAD8JHZ3-F1
#
_cell.length_a   1.000
_cell.length_b   1.000
_cell.length_c   1.000
_cell.angle_alpha   90.00
_cell.angle_beta   90.00
_cell.angle_gamma   90.00
#
_symmetry.space_group_name_H-M   'P 1'
#
loop_
_entity.id
_entity.type
_entity.pdbx_description
1 polymer ?
#
loop_
_entity_poly.entity_id
_entity_poly.type
_entity_poly.pdbx_seq_one_letter_code
_entity_poly.pdbx_strand_id
1 'polypeptide(L)'
;MCKVCKRTGAVIVSGGKSIRLTKEHKGIFVPLMEINLNFFEPVQYVFSHGWKAKTMSGKKMNNIDLSAGEFYDYDVECQCSISTTNLKAMFEVMDAKVEGSSAGKHHVWKK
;
A
#
# COMPACT_ATOMS: atom_id res chain seq x y z
N MET A 1 21.30 7.49 -2.84
CA MET A 1 22.31 7.69 -3.92
C MET A 1 22.33 6.47 -4.84
N CYS A 2 22.26 6.66 -6.16
CA CYS A 2 22.38 5.60 -7.16
C CYS A 2 23.83 5.10 -7.23
N LYS A 3 24.04 3.78 -7.18
CA LYS A 3 25.39 3.18 -7.21
C LYS A 3 26.13 3.41 -8.54
N VAL A 4 25.38 3.51 -9.66
CA VAL A 4 25.92 3.67 -11.02
C VAL A 4 26.14 5.14 -11.36
N CYS A 5 25.07 5.94 -11.51
CA CYS A 5 25.16 7.34 -11.99
C CYS A 5 25.38 8.38 -10.88
N LYS A 6 25.54 7.95 -9.62
CA LYS A 6 25.79 8.81 -8.44
C LYS A 6 24.72 9.87 -8.11
N ARG A 7 23.64 9.97 -8.88
CA ARG A 7 22.49 10.84 -8.55
C ARG A 7 21.92 10.50 -7.17
N THR A 8 21.63 11.53 -6.39
CA THR A 8 20.97 11.39 -5.08
C THR A 8 19.50 11.74 -5.24
N GLY A 9 18.66 10.73 -5.02
CA GLY A 9 17.22 10.87 -4.96
C GLY A 9 16.70 10.74 -3.53
N ALA A 10 15.39 10.92 -3.38
CA ALA A 10 14.66 10.72 -2.13
C ALA A 10 13.37 9.95 -2.39
N VAL A 11 12.95 9.17 -1.39
CA VAL A 11 11.65 8.49 -1.35
C VAL A 11 10.99 8.93 -0.06
N ILE A 12 9.90 9.69 -0.16
CA ILE A 12 9.19 10.26 0.98
C ILE A 12 7.78 9.70 0.95
N VAL A 13 7.45 8.85 1.92
CA VAL A 13 6.06 8.39 2.12
C VAL A 13 5.30 9.53 2.79
N SER A 14 4.33 10.11 2.10
CA SER A 14 3.43 11.08 2.72
C SER A 14 2.34 10.33 3.47
N GLY A 15 1.99 10.81 4.67
CA GLY A 15 0.85 10.31 5.44
C GLY A 15 -0.51 10.71 4.84
N GLY A 16 -0.59 10.87 3.52
CA GLY A 16 -1.78 11.26 2.76
C GLY A 16 -2.89 10.21 2.82
N LYS A 17 -3.79 10.21 1.83
CA LYS A 17 -5.05 9.44 1.73
C LYS A 17 -4.90 7.89 1.83
N SER A 18 -4.40 7.36 2.93
CA SER A 18 -4.34 5.92 3.18
C SER A 18 -5.74 5.42 3.49
N ILE A 19 -6.35 4.69 2.54
CA ILE A 19 -7.65 4.07 2.76
C ILE A 19 -7.42 2.76 3.54
N ARG A 20 -8.23 2.54 4.58
CA ARG A 20 -8.28 1.23 5.25
C ARG A 20 -8.97 0.24 4.31
N LEU A 21 -8.31 -0.87 4.02
CA LEU A 21 -8.93 -1.95 3.27
C LEU A 21 -10.11 -2.54 4.05
N THR A 22 -11.21 -2.76 3.33
CA THR A 22 -12.46 -3.35 3.82
C THR A 22 -12.92 -4.41 2.84
N LYS A 23 -13.96 -5.16 3.20
CA LYS A 23 -14.55 -6.19 2.34
C LYS A 23 -15.04 -5.63 0.98
N GLU A 24 -15.47 -4.37 0.93
CA GLU A 24 -15.93 -3.70 -0.30
C GLU A 24 -14.81 -3.57 -1.33
N HIS A 25 -13.56 -3.57 -0.87
CA HIS A 25 -12.38 -3.43 -1.71
C HIS A 25 -11.90 -4.77 -2.31
N LYS A 26 -12.64 -5.87 -2.12
CA LYS A 26 -12.25 -7.18 -2.66
C LYS A 26 -12.22 -7.16 -4.18
N GLY A 27 -11.09 -7.60 -4.75
CA GLY A 27 -10.90 -7.66 -6.21
C GLY A 27 -10.69 -6.30 -6.87
N ILE A 28 -10.55 -5.23 -6.08
CA ILE A 28 -10.28 -3.88 -6.57
C ILE A 28 -9.00 -3.32 -5.96
N PHE A 29 -8.20 -2.64 -6.77
CA PHE A 29 -7.12 -1.81 -6.30
C PHE A 29 -7.67 -0.54 -5.67
N VAL A 30 -7.09 -0.14 -4.55
CA VAL A 30 -7.39 1.14 -3.90
C VAL A 30 -6.10 1.82 -3.43
N PRO A 31 -6.08 3.16 -3.36
CA PRO A 31 -4.94 3.90 -2.85
C PRO A 31 -4.65 3.57 -1.38
N LEU A 32 -3.46 3.01 -1.12
CA LEU A 32 -2.99 2.68 0.24
C LEU A 32 -1.99 3.69 0.79
N MET A 33 -1.15 4.24 -0.07
CA MET A 33 -0.11 5.19 0.29
C MET A 33 0.20 6.11 -0.87
N GLU A 34 0.71 7.28 -0.53
CA GLU A 34 1.25 8.25 -1.47
C GLU A 34 2.75 8.38 -1.22
N ILE A 35 3.52 8.39 -2.31
CA ILE A 35 4.98 8.43 -2.24
C ILE A 35 5.47 9.54 -3.16
N ASN A 36 6.17 10.51 -2.59
CA ASN A 36 6.90 11.52 -3.33
C ASN A 36 8.28 10.99 -3.67
N LEU A 37 8.56 10.91 -4.96
CA LEU A 37 9.78 10.33 -5.49
C LEU A 37 10.61 11.39 -6.20
N ASN A 38 11.88 11.48 -5.86
CA ASN A 38 12.85 12.32 -6.55
C ASN A 38 13.97 11.44 -7.08
N PHE A 39 14.21 11.45 -8.40
CA PHE A 39 15.22 10.65 -9.11
C PHE A 39 15.13 9.12 -8.90
N PHE A 40 14.02 8.60 -8.40
CA PHE A 40 13.73 7.19 -8.25
C PHE A 40 12.35 6.86 -8.81
N GLU A 41 12.20 5.67 -9.38
CA GLU A 41 10.92 5.11 -9.79
C GLU A 41 10.73 3.76 -9.10
N PRO A 42 9.52 3.44 -8.60
CA PRO A 42 9.27 2.21 -7.89
C PRO A 42 8.96 1.11 -8.90
N VAL A 43 9.64 -0.04 -8.76
CA VAL A 43 9.45 -1.17 -9.68
C VAL A 43 8.57 -2.26 -9.10
N GLN A 44 8.54 -2.40 -7.78
CA GLN A 44 7.81 -3.46 -7.10
C GLN A 44 7.48 -3.03 -5.66
N TYR A 45 6.32 -3.48 -5.18
CA TYR A 45 5.98 -3.47 -3.77
C TYR A 45 6.10 -4.89 -3.21
N VAL A 46 6.74 -5.01 -2.06
CA VAL A 46 6.89 -6.29 -1.35
C VAL A 46 6.07 -6.19 -0.07
N PHE A 47 5.05 -7.04 0.04
CA PHE A 47 4.29 -7.19 1.28
C PHE A 47 5.20 -7.80 2.35
N SER A 48 5.01 -7.38 3.60
CA SER A 48 5.85 -7.79 4.74
C SER A 48 5.02 -7.88 6.01
N HIS A 49 5.68 -7.91 7.17
CA HIS A 49 5.06 -7.92 8.48
C HIS A 49 4.49 -6.56 8.90
N GLY A 50 3.73 -6.55 10.01
CA GLY A 50 3.28 -5.32 10.68
C GLY A 50 1.89 -4.86 10.27
N TRP A 51 1.20 -5.64 9.44
CA TRP A 51 -0.19 -5.36 9.07
C TRP A 51 -1.12 -5.54 10.28
N LYS A 52 -2.20 -4.76 10.28
CA LYS A 52 -3.24 -4.82 11.30
C LYS A 52 -4.59 -4.97 10.63
N ALA A 53 -5.44 -5.81 11.20
CA ALA A 53 -6.80 -6.03 10.74
C ALA A 53 -7.77 -6.09 11.91
N LYS A 54 -9.05 -5.93 11.60
CA LYS A 54 -10.15 -6.17 12.52
C LYS A 54 -11.10 -7.17 11.84
N THR A 55 -11.46 -8.22 12.55
CA THR A 55 -12.40 -9.23 12.05
C THR A 55 -13.84 -8.70 12.09
N MET A 56 -14.78 -9.46 11.54
CA MET A 56 -16.21 -9.10 11.59
C MET A 56 -16.79 -9.16 13.01
N SER A 57 -16.28 -10.04 13.88
CA SER A 57 -16.64 -10.07 15.31
C SER A 57 -16.04 -8.89 16.09
N GLY A 58 -14.99 -8.30 15.53
CA GLY A 58 -14.30 -7.14 16.09
C GLY A 58 -12.99 -7.46 16.79
N LYS A 59 -12.54 -8.73 16.78
CA LYS A 59 -11.21 -9.15 17.19
C LYS A 59 -10.15 -8.35 16.44
N LYS A 60 -9.18 -7.78 17.17
CA LYS A 60 -8.04 -7.06 16.60
C LYS A 60 -6.90 -8.03 16.35
N MET A 61 -6.32 -7.93 15.16
CA MET A 61 -5.18 -8.71 14.75
C MET A 61 -4.01 -7.77 14.50
N ASN A 62 -2.88 -8.03 15.14
CA ASN A 62 -1.68 -7.20 15.04
C ASN A 62 -0.53 -8.03 14.48
N ASN A 63 0.41 -7.34 13.83
CA ASN A 63 1.63 -7.94 13.30
C ASN A 63 1.38 -9.09 12.32
N ILE A 64 0.34 -8.96 11.49
CA ILE A 64 0.07 -9.88 10.39
C ILE A 64 1.25 -9.84 9.42
N ASP A 65 1.77 -11.01 9.07
CA ASP A 65 2.79 -11.18 8.05
C ASP A 65 2.15 -11.55 6.71
N LEU A 66 2.42 -10.72 5.70
CA LEU A 66 1.97 -10.91 4.32
C LEU A 66 3.14 -11.19 3.36
N SER A 67 4.33 -11.48 3.89
CA SER A 67 5.54 -11.73 3.09
C SER A 67 5.42 -12.92 2.14
N ALA A 68 4.61 -13.92 2.49
CA ALA A 68 4.30 -15.07 1.65
C ALA A 68 3.24 -14.79 0.56
N GLY A 69 2.66 -13.59 0.53
CA GLY A 69 1.57 -13.23 -0.40
C GLY A 69 0.18 -13.74 0.04
N GLU A 70 0.11 -14.47 1.15
CA GLU A 70 -1.11 -14.98 1.73
C GLU A 70 -1.06 -15.02 3.26
N PHE A 71 -2.23 -15.02 3.87
CA PHE A 71 -2.44 -15.13 5.31
C PHE A 71 -3.76 -15.83 5.59
N TYR A 72 -3.74 -16.77 6.53
CA TYR A 72 -4.91 -17.49 6.99
C TYR A 72 -4.97 -17.48 8.51
N ASP A 73 -6.15 -17.28 9.06
CA ASP A 73 -6.45 -17.42 10.48
C ASP A 73 -7.90 -17.89 10.65
N TYR A 74 -8.29 -18.17 11.88
CA TYR A 74 -9.65 -18.52 12.24
C TYR A 74 -10.13 -17.67 13.41
N ASP A 75 -11.33 -17.12 13.28
CA ASP A 75 -11.98 -16.38 14.34
C ASP A 75 -13.06 -17.26 14.98
N VAL A 76 -12.73 -17.70 16.21
CA VAL A 76 -13.53 -18.63 17.00
C VAL A 76 -14.86 -18.00 17.42
N GLU A 77 -14.92 -16.68 17.61
CA GLU A 77 -16.15 -15.99 18.06
C GLU A 77 -17.21 -15.94 16.96
N CYS A 78 -16.82 -15.69 15.71
CA CYS A 78 -17.72 -15.77 14.56
C CYS A 78 -17.79 -17.17 13.94
N GLN A 79 -16.97 -18.11 14.42
CA GLN A 79 -16.75 -19.43 13.80
C GLN A 79 -16.44 -19.34 12.30
N CYS A 80 -15.59 -18.39 11.91
CA CYS A 80 -15.37 -18.04 10.51
C CYS A 80 -13.87 -18.00 10.13
N SER A 81 -13.54 -18.51 8.95
CA SER A 81 -12.19 -18.46 8.40
C SER A 81 -11.85 -17.05 7.93
N ILE A 82 -10.64 -16.60 8.25
CA ILE A 82 -10.06 -15.35 7.78
C ILE A 82 -8.98 -15.67 6.77
N SER A 83 -9.04 -15.03 5.62
CA SER A 83 -8.03 -15.21 4.58
C SER A 83 -7.75 -13.89 3.87
N THR A 84 -6.46 -13.60 3.68
CA THR A 84 -5.99 -12.58 2.75
C THR A 84 -5.10 -13.29 1.74
N THR A 85 -5.50 -13.32 0.47
CA THR A 85 -4.80 -14.08 -0.58
C THR A 85 -4.77 -13.28 -1.87
N ASN A 86 -3.95 -13.70 -2.83
CA ASN A 86 -3.84 -13.08 -4.15
C ASN A 86 -3.55 -11.57 -4.05
N LEU A 87 -2.64 -11.21 -3.13
CA LEU A 87 -2.21 -9.84 -2.91
C LEU A 87 -1.55 -9.28 -4.17
N LYS A 88 -1.97 -8.09 -4.57
CA LYS A 88 -1.44 -7.36 -5.72
C LYS A 88 -1.23 -5.90 -5.34
N ALA A 89 -0.18 -5.31 -5.88
CA ALA A 89 0.15 -3.90 -5.72
C ALA A 89 0.65 -3.35 -7.06
N MET A 90 0.49 -2.05 -7.27
CA MET A 90 0.90 -1.36 -8.49
C MET A 90 1.29 0.10 -8.17
N PHE A 91 2.10 0.79 -9.03
CA PHE A 91 2.37 2.27 -8.96
C PHE A 91 1.96 3.09 -10.22
N GLU A 92 1.17 4.18 -10.09
CA GLU A 92 0.60 5.02 -11.18
C GLU A 92 0.91 6.45 -10.83
N VAL A 93 0.71 7.33 -11.79
CA VAL A 93 1.08 8.73 -11.83
C VAL A 93 -0.08 9.61 -11.27
N MET A 94 0.12 10.50 -10.28
CA MET A 94 -0.91 11.49 -9.86
C MET A 94 -0.68 12.74 -10.64
N ASP A 95 -1.76 13.29 -11.18
CA ASP A 95 -1.76 14.67 -11.60
C ASP A 95 -1.79 15.56 -10.34
N ALA A 96 -0.76 16.40 -10.20
CA ALA A 96 -0.77 17.48 -9.22
C ALA A 96 -1.91 18.43 -9.58
N LYS A 97 -2.82 18.72 -8.64
CA LYS A 97 -3.74 19.85 -8.81
C LYS A 97 -2.89 21.11 -8.71
N VAL A 98 -2.57 21.72 -9.86
CA VAL A 98 -1.78 22.94 -9.95
C VAL A 98 -2.59 24.08 -9.34
N GLU A 99 -2.28 24.44 -8.10
CA GLU A 99 -2.31 25.83 -7.66
C GLU A 99 -0.86 26.26 -7.46
N GLY A 100 -0.30 26.87 -8.51
CA GLY A 100 0.96 27.61 -8.43
C GLY A 100 2.25 26.79 -8.35
N SER A 101 2.94 26.70 -9.49
CA SER A 101 4.40 26.61 -9.63
C SER A 101 5.13 25.26 -9.51
N SER A 102 5.88 25.00 -10.61
CA SER A 102 7.06 24.16 -10.82
C SER A 102 6.95 22.63 -10.62
N ALA A 103 6.67 21.98 -11.75
CA ALA A 103 7.19 20.70 -12.24
C ALA A 103 7.82 19.74 -11.20
N GLY A 104 6.97 18.94 -10.56
CA GLY A 104 7.32 17.60 -10.07
C GLY A 104 6.44 16.60 -10.82
N LYS A 105 7.00 15.48 -11.28
CA LYS A 105 6.18 14.34 -11.73
C LYS A 105 5.70 13.61 -10.48
N HIS A 106 4.40 13.60 -10.24
CA HIS A 106 3.80 12.97 -9.06
C HIS A 106 3.17 11.63 -9.44
N HIS A 107 3.09 10.68 -8.49
CA HIS A 107 2.66 9.30 -8.75
C HIS A 107 1.57 8.74 -7.78
N VAL A 108 0.29 8.55 -8.20
CA VAL A 108 -0.77 7.63 -7.64
C VAL A 108 -1.81 7.14 -8.67
N TRP A 109 -2.40 5.96 -8.38
CA TRP A 109 -3.42 5.24 -9.17
C TRP A 109 -4.88 5.63 -9.07
N LYS A 110 -5.57 5.32 -10.18
CA LYS A 110 -6.97 4.96 -10.35
C LYS A 110 -7.19 3.45 -10.41
N LYS A 111 -8.36 3.04 -9.91
CA LYS A 111 -9.15 1.92 -10.41
C LYS A 111 -10.56 2.42 -10.67
#